data_AF-A0A8D8TQ28-F1
#
_entry.id   AF-A0A8D8TQ28-F1
#
_cell.length_a   1.000
_cell.length_b   1.000
_cell.length_c   1.000
_cell.angle_alpha   90.00
_cell.angle_beta   90.00
_cell.angle_gamma   90.00
#
_symmetry.space_group_name_H-M   'P 1'
#
loop_
_entity.id
_entity.type
_entity.pdbx_description
1 polymer ?
#
loop_
_entity_poly.entity_id
_entity_poly.type
_entity_poly.pdbx_seq_one_letter_code
_entity_poly.pdbx_strand_id
1 'polypeptide(L)'
;MVTLSRSSKTKPLQDLDDVLETMYNFLDDLWKMEDYEYPQDRMSHLMELLGNNLVRLIQQELNKMNLWQDEFNEVVEKLKLSTGLCEKWLETCSKLTTYFWPNYPGHMWSGPPAHLQYVQDFTVRLKQIVQVRVVHRQISRLLSANEQEEFKTKSSFDTFYGINAL
;
A
#
# COMPACT_ATOMS: atom_id res chain seq x y z
N MET A 1 18.72 -20.50 -18.31
CA MET A 1 18.89 -20.39 -16.84
C MET A 1 19.55 -19.05 -16.57
N VAL A 2 18.75 -17.98 -16.43
CA VAL A 2 19.24 -16.65 -16.07
C VAL A 2 18.41 -16.21 -14.87
N THR A 3 18.91 -16.48 -13.68
CA THR A 3 18.40 -15.91 -12.44
C THR A 3 18.76 -14.43 -12.42
N LEU A 4 17.82 -13.58 -12.83
CA LEU A 4 17.85 -12.15 -12.55
C LEU A 4 17.62 -11.95 -11.05
N SER A 5 18.67 -12.12 -10.25
CA SER A 5 18.73 -11.59 -8.89
C SER A 5 18.88 -10.06 -9.00
N ARG A 6 17.77 -9.37 -9.29
CA ARG A 6 17.75 -7.91 -9.26
C ARG A 6 17.68 -7.50 -7.79
N SER A 7 18.83 -7.19 -7.21
CA SER A 7 18.94 -6.43 -5.97
C SER A 7 18.38 -5.03 -6.23
N SER A 8 17.05 -4.89 -6.21
CA SER A 8 16.41 -3.58 -6.16
C SER A 8 16.78 -2.97 -4.81
N LYS A 9 17.65 -1.97 -4.81
CA LYS A 9 17.85 -1.11 -3.64
C LYS A 9 16.46 -0.59 -3.26
N THR A 10 15.95 -1.00 -2.10
CA THR A 10 14.62 -0.58 -1.66
C THR A 10 14.68 0.92 -1.38
N LYS A 11 13.83 1.69 -2.04
CA LYS A 11 13.71 3.12 -1.76
C LYS A 11 12.99 3.29 -0.41
N PRO A 12 13.39 4.27 0.42
CA PRO A 12 12.62 4.67 1.59
C PRO A 12 11.17 4.96 1.22
N LEU A 13 10.24 4.69 2.14
CA LEU A 13 8.81 4.96 1.93
C LEU A 13 8.53 6.43 1.57
N GLN A 14 9.32 7.36 2.10
CA GLN A 14 9.20 8.80 1.84
C GLN A 14 9.48 9.16 0.38
N ASP A 15 10.28 8.37 -0.34
CA ASP A 15 10.62 8.62 -1.74
C ASP A 15 9.60 7.98 -2.69
N LEU A 16 8.63 7.22 -2.18
CA LEU A 16 7.65 6.53 -3.01
C LEU A 16 6.61 7.49 -3.58
N ASP A 17 6.39 8.66 -2.97
CA ASP A 17 5.52 9.69 -3.54
C ASP A 17 6.00 10.16 -4.93
N ASP A 18 7.30 10.42 -5.09
CA ASP A 18 7.89 10.78 -6.39
C ASP A 18 7.74 9.65 -7.42
N VAL A 19 7.77 8.40 -6.96
CA VAL A 19 7.54 7.23 -7.80
C VAL A 19 6.08 7.18 -8.27
N LEU A 20 5.11 7.50 -7.40
CA LEU A 20 3.70 7.57 -7.78
C LEU A 20 3.46 8.66 -8.84
N GLU A 21 4.06 9.84 -8.69
CA GLU A 21 3.97 10.91 -9.69
C GLU A 21 4.60 10.51 -11.03
N THR A 22 5.76 9.84 -10.97
CA THR A 22 6.42 9.31 -12.18
C THR A 22 5.55 8.28 -12.89
N MET A 23 4.90 7.38 -12.13
CA MET A 23 3.98 6.38 -12.68
C MET A 23 2.74 7.03 -13.28
N TYR A 24 2.18 8.06 -12.65
CA TYR A 24 1.06 8.83 -13.20
C TYR A 24 1.41 9.42 -14.56
N ASN A 25 2.51 10.20 -14.64
CA ASN A 25 2.92 10.84 -15.89
C ASN A 25 3.16 9.80 -16.99
N PHE A 26 3.86 8.70 -16.66
CA PHE A 26 4.10 7.61 -17.60
C PHE A 26 2.81 6.97 -18.12
N LEU A 27 1.84 6.69 -17.24
CA LEU A 27 0.57 6.10 -17.66
C LEU A 27 -0.23 7.07 -18.54
N ASP A 28 -0.26 8.36 -18.19
CA ASP A 28 -1.00 9.36 -18.94
C ASP A 28 -0.38 9.62 -20.32
N ASP A 29 0.95 9.72 -20.40
CA ASP A 29 1.68 9.85 -21.66
C ASP A 29 1.49 8.61 -22.55
N LEU A 30 1.57 7.41 -21.97
CA LEU A 30 1.37 6.16 -22.70
C LEU A 30 -0.06 6.04 -23.24
N TRP A 31 -1.05 6.52 -22.49
CA TRP A 31 -2.44 6.48 -22.93
C TRP A 31 -2.73 7.45 -24.08
N LYS A 32 -2.04 8.59 -24.11
CA LYS A 32 -2.26 9.71 -25.05
C LYS A 32 -1.30 9.73 -26.24
N MET A 33 -0.62 8.62 -26.52
CA MET A 33 0.28 8.54 -27.69
C MET A 33 -0.49 8.74 -29.01
N GLU A 34 0.03 9.61 -29.88
CA GLU A 34 -0.65 9.99 -31.13
C GLU A 34 -0.66 8.86 -32.18
N ASP A 35 0.39 8.05 -32.23
CA ASP A 35 0.60 7.03 -33.28
C ASP A 35 0.16 5.61 -32.87
N TYR A 36 -0.26 5.40 -31.62
CA TYR A 36 -0.62 4.08 -31.11
C TYR A 36 -1.61 4.14 -29.95
N GLU A 37 -2.82 3.60 -30.17
CA GLU A 37 -3.81 3.38 -29.12
C GLU A 37 -3.41 2.16 -28.26
N TYR A 38 -2.93 2.43 -27.05
CA TYR A 38 -2.53 1.38 -26.13
C TYR A 38 -3.74 0.59 -25.61
N PRO A 39 -3.85 -0.74 -25.78
CA PRO A 39 -5.08 -1.46 -25.45
C PRO A 39 -5.54 -1.29 -24.00
N GLN A 40 -6.82 -0.98 -23.79
CA GLN A 40 -7.43 -0.73 -22.48
C GLN A 40 -7.20 -1.86 -21.47
N ASP A 41 -7.37 -3.12 -21.89
CA ASP A 41 -7.14 -4.29 -21.03
C ASP A 41 -5.68 -4.38 -20.56
N ARG A 42 -4.74 -4.06 -21.45
CA ARG A 42 -3.32 -4.01 -21.10
C ARG A 42 -3.01 -2.86 -20.17
N MET A 43 -3.73 -1.73 -20.29
CA MET A 43 -3.56 -0.58 -19.39
C MET A 43 -4.06 -0.91 -17.99
N SER A 44 -5.23 -1.54 -17.89
CA SER A 44 -5.77 -2.06 -16.63
C SER A 44 -4.77 -2.99 -15.95
N HIS A 45 -4.22 -3.95 -16.70
CA HIS A 45 -3.24 -4.89 -16.18
C HIS A 45 -1.92 -4.20 -15.77
N LEU A 46 -1.47 -3.21 -16.52
CA LEU A 46 -0.27 -2.44 -16.19
C LEU A 46 -0.44 -1.67 -14.87
N MET A 47 -1.59 -1.01 -14.66
CA MET A 47 -1.90 -0.36 -13.39
C MET A 47 -1.89 -1.34 -12.21
N GLU A 48 -2.45 -2.54 -12.41
CA GLU A 48 -2.44 -3.59 -11.40
C GLU A 48 -1.01 -4.07 -11.09
N LEU A 49 -0.18 -4.32 -12.11
CA LEU A 49 1.21 -4.72 -11.92
C LEU A 49 2.04 -3.67 -11.17
N LEU A 50 1.86 -2.39 -11.51
CA LEU A 50 2.52 -1.27 -10.83
C LEU A 50 2.07 -1.17 -9.36
N GLY A 51 0.75 -1.29 -9.10
CA GLY A 51 0.20 -1.34 -7.75
C GLY A 51 0.72 -2.52 -6.93
N ASN A 52 0.81 -3.70 -7.53
CA ASN A 52 1.34 -4.88 -6.86
C ASN A 52 2.84 -4.73 -6.56
N ASN A 53 3.59 -4.04 -7.43
CA ASN A 53 5.00 -3.73 -7.17
C ASN A 53 5.14 -2.73 -6.00
N LEU A 54 4.31 -1.68 -5.97
CA LEU A 54 4.24 -0.74 -4.86
C LEU A 54 3.99 -1.45 -3.53
N VAL A 55 3.00 -2.34 -3.48
CA VAL A 55 2.71 -3.15 -2.28
C VAL A 55 3.92 -3.97 -1.86
N ARG A 56 4.62 -4.62 -2.80
CA ARG A 56 5.85 -5.38 -2.48
C ARG A 56 6.95 -4.51 -1.88
N LEU A 57 7.15 -3.30 -2.39
CA LEU A 57 8.12 -2.35 -1.83
C LEU A 57 7.74 -1.94 -0.40
N ILE A 58 6.46 -1.65 -0.18
CA ILE A 58 5.94 -1.32 1.15
C ILE A 58 6.12 -2.51 2.11
N GLN A 59 5.76 -3.72 1.69
CA GLN A 59 5.95 -4.93 2.48
C GLN A 59 7.43 -5.15 2.84
N GLN A 60 8.35 -4.94 1.90
CA GLN A 60 9.79 -5.05 2.15
C GLN A 60 10.28 -4.06 3.22
N GLU A 61 9.78 -2.83 3.21
CA GLU A 61 10.12 -1.84 4.23
C GLU A 61 9.49 -2.17 5.60
N LEU A 62 8.21 -2.56 5.62
CA LEU A 62 7.51 -2.91 6.86
C LEU A 62 8.03 -4.23 7.48
N ASN A 63 8.56 -5.16 6.70
CA ASN A 63 9.18 -6.39 7.21
C ASN A 63 10.52 -6.16 7.93
N LYS A 64 11.08 -4.95 7.86
CA LYS A 64 12.29 -4.58 8.62
C LYS A 64 12.00 -4.29 10.09
N MET A 65 10.72 -4.21 10.48
CA MET A 65 10.27 -3.91 11.83
C MET A 65 9.31 -4.98 12.35
N ASN A 66 9.26 -5.15 13.66
CA ASN A 66 8.26 -5.99 14.29
C ASN A 66 6.99 -5.19 14.54
N LEU A 67 5.99 -5.39 13.66
CA LEU A 67 4.71 -4.68 13.69
C LEU A 67 3.90 -4.88 14.97
N TRP A 68 4.29 -5.80 15.85
CA TRP A 68 3.59 -6.07 17.11
C TRP A 68 4.39 -5.65 18.35
N GLN A 69 5.71 -5.74 18.31
CA GLN A 69 6.57 -5.52 19.47
C GLN A 69 7.35 -4.19 19.43
N ASP A 70 7.62 -3.63 18.25
CA ASP A 70 8.36 -2.36 18.14
C ASP A 70 7.53 -1.18 18.67
N GLU A 71 8.19 -0.03 18.88
CA GLU A 71 7.60 1.16 19.49
C GLU A 71 6.32 1.61 18.77
N PHE A 72 5.27 1.93 19.55
CA PHE A 72 3.94 2.18 19.01
C PHE A 72 3.89 3.32 18.01
N ASN A 73 4.53 4.46 18.31
CA ASN A 73 4.43 5.62 17.45
C ASN A 73 5.15 5.35 16.13
N GLU A 74 6.34 4.74 16.15
CA GLU A 74 7.09 4.35 14.95
C GLU A 74 6.29 3.38 14.06
N VAL A 75 5.70 2.33 14.65
CA VAL A 75 4.90 1.34 13.89
C VAL A 75 3.67 1.99 13.27
N VAL A 76 2.91 2.74 14.06
CA VAL A 76 1.67 3.35 13.57
C VAL A 76 1.96 4.44 12.53
N GLU A 77 3.03 5.20 12.68
CA GLU A 77 3.45 6.20 11.69
C GLU A 77 3.81 5.54 10.36
N LYS A 78 4.65 4.50 10.37
CA LYS A 78 5.03 3.77 9.15
C LYS A 78 3.84 3.09 8.47
N LEU A 79 2.93 2.48 9.25
CA LEU A 79 1.70 1.87 8.71
C LEU A 79 0.76 2.92 8.09
N LYS A 80 0.62 4.09 8.70
CA LYS A 80 -0.19 5.19 8.16
C LYS A 80 0.41 5.77 6.88
N LEU A 81 1.72 5.98 6.85
CA LEU A 81 2.43 6.41 5.64
C LEU A 81 2.21 5.41 4.49
N SER A 82 2.39 4.12 4.78
CA SER A 82 2.15 3.02 3.84
C SER A 82 0.71 2.98 3.33
N THR A 83 -0.26 3.18 4.22
CA THR A 83 -1.69 3.26 3.87
C THR A 83 -1.95 4.43 2.91
N GLY A 84 -1.38 5.61 3.20
CA GLY A 84 -1.53 6.80 2.36
C GLY A 84 -0.96 6.61 0.95
N LEU A 85 0.17 5.92 0.81
CA LEU A 85 0.74 5.58 -0.51
C LEU A 85 -0.19 4.67 -1.32
N CYS A 86 -0.78 3.64 -0.70
CA CYS A 86 -1.74 2.77 -1.37
C CYS A 86 -3.02 3.52 -1.76
N GLU A 87 -3.56 4.36 -0.87
CA GLU A 87 -4.74 5.18 -1.14
C GLU A 87 -4.50 6.18 -2.27
N LYS A 88 -3.33 6.84 -2.28
CA LYS A 88 -2.93 7.74 -3.36
C LYS A 88 -2.87 7.01 -4.70
N TRP A 89 -2.29 5.80 -4.73
CA TRP A 89 -2.28 5.01 -5.97
C TRP A 89 -3.68 4.64 -6.49
N LEU A 90 -4.56 4.19 -5.58
CA LEU A 90 -5.95 3.86 -5.89
C LEU A 90 -6.70 5.09 -6.44
N GLU A 91 -6.51 6.24 -5.79
CA GLU A 91 -7.11 7.50 -6.22
C GLU A 91 -6.59 7.96 -7.59
N THR A 92 -5.28 7.85 -7.84
CA THR A 92 -4.67 8.19 -9.13
C THR A 92 -5.26 7.36 -10.27
N CYS A 93 -5.31 6.03 -10.12
CA CYS A 93 -5.86 5.14 -11.15
C CYS A 93 -7.36 5.39 -11.36
N SER A 94 -8.09 5.63 -10.27
CA SER A 94 -9.50 6.02 -10.34
C SER A 94 -9.68 7.32 -11.12
N LYS A 95 -8.90 8.37 -10.83
CA LYS A 95 -8.98 9.66 -11.53
C LYS A 95 -8.69 9.54 -13.02
N LEU A 96 -7.62 8.82 -13.39
CA LEU A 96 -7.27 8.55 -14.79
C LEU A 96 -8.45 7.90 -15.53
N THR A 97 -9.02 6.84 -14.96
CA THR A 97 -10.04 6.02 -15.63
C THR A 97 -11.48 6.54 -15.53
N THR A 98 -11.76 7.48 -14.63
CA THR A 98 -13.12 8.01 -14.42
C THR A 98 -13.30 9.45 -14.86
N TYR A 99 -12.26 10.28 -14.78
CA TYR A 99 -12.36 11.71 -15.07
C TYR A 99 -11.48 12.14 -16.25
N PHE A 100 -10.26 11.63 -16.38
CA PHE A 100 -9.34 12.14 -17.41
C PHE A 100 -9.49 11.44 -18.75
N TRP A 101 -9.30 10.13 -18.79
CA TRP A 101 -9.31 9.36 -20.04
C TRP A 101 -10.67 9.20 -20.69
N PRO A 102 -11.81 9.10 -19.96
CA PRO A 102 -13.12 9.13 -20.61
C PRO A 102 -13.39 10.43 -21.39
N ASN A 103 -12.69 11.52 -21.05
CA ASN A 103 -12.84 12.83 -21.70
C ASN A 103 -11.74 13.11 -22.74
N TYR A 104 -10.91 12.13 -23.10
CA TYR A 104 -9.87 12.27 -24.12
C TYR A 104 -10.37 11.76 -25.49
N PRO A 105 -10.71 12.65 -26.45
CA PRO A 105 -11.45 12.27 -27.66
C PRO A 105 -10.73 11.30 -28.62
N GLY A 106 -9.41 11.16 -28.50
CA GLY A 106 -8.60 10.27 -29.35
C GLY A 106 -8.49 8.84 -28.85
N HIS A 107 -8.73 8.60 -27.56
CA HIS A 107 -8.59 7.28 -26.95
C HIS A 107 -9.34 7.26 -25.62
N MET A 108 -10.65 7.08 -25.68
CA MET A 108 -11.53 7.20 -24.52
C MET A 108 -11.49 5.94 -23.66
N TRP A 109 -11.31 6.10 -22.35
CA TRP A 109 -11.57 4.99 -21.43
C TRP A 109 -13.06 4.70 -21.36
N SER A 110 -13.43 3.43 -21.48
CA SER A 110 -14.82 2.98 -21.48
C SER A 110 -15.10 1.94 -20.40
N GLY A 111 -16.30 1.99 -19.82
CA GLY A 111 -16.70 1.03 -18.78
C GLY A 111 -16.18 1.39 -17.39
N PRO A 112 -16.00 0.40 -16.50
CA PRO A 112 -15.67 0.65 -15.10
C PRO A 112 -14.23 1.17 -14.92
N PRO A 113 -13.94 1.80 -13.76
CA PRO A 113 -12.58 2.17 -13.39
C PRO A 113 -11.64 0.95 -13.34
N ALA A 114 -10.33 1.19 -13.44
CA ALA A 114 -9.34 0.13 -13.24
C ALA A 114 -9.52 -0.54 -11.86
N HIS A 115 -9.56 -1.87 -11.86
CA HIS A 115 -9.76 -2.67 -10.66
C HIS A 115 -8.41 -3.09 -10.06
N LEU A 116 -8.16 -2.67 -8.82
CA LEU A 116 -6.87 -2.83 -8.12
C LEU A 116 -7.04 -3.62 -6.81
N GLN A 117 -7.65 -4.81 -6.89
CA GLN A 117 -8.11 -5.56 -5.73
C GLN A 117 -7.01 -5.82 -4.70
N TYR A 118 -5.83 -6.26 -5.15
CA TYR A 118 -4.72 -6.57 -4.24
C TYR A 118 -4.27 -5.36 -3.44
N VAL A 119 -4.19 -4.17 -4.06
CA VAL A 119 -3.83 -2.93 -3.37
C VAL A 119 -4.93 -2.54 -2.37
N GLN A 120 -6.21 -2.71 -2.73
CA GLN A 120 -7.33 -2.44 -1.83
C GLN A 120 -7.30 -3.34 -0.59
N ASP A 121 -7.14 -4.65 -0.78
CA ASP A 121 -7.07 -5.64 0.30
C ASP A 121 -5.89 -5.38 1.22
N PHE A 122 -4.72 -5.07 0.63
CA PHE A 122 -3.53 -4.71 1.40
C PHE A 122 -3.74 -3.42 2.22
N THR A 123 -4.39 -2.40 1.64
CA THR A 123 -4.75 -1.16 2.35
C THR A 123 -5.65 -1.45 3.56
N VAL A 124 -6.66 -2.30 3.39
CA VAL A 124 -7.53 -2.75 4.49
C VAL A 124 -6.73 -3.47 5.56
N ARG A 125 -5.81 -4.35 5.15
CA ARG A 125 -4.94 -5.08 6.08
C ARG A 125 -4.08 -4.16 6.93
N LEU A 126 -3.45 -3.13 6.34
CA LEU A 126 -2.67 -2.14 7.10
C LEU A 126 -3.54 -1.41 8.13
N LYS A 127 -4.75 -0.99 7.75
CA LYS A 127 -5.71 -0.32 8.65
C LYS A 127 -6.12 -1.20 9.83
N GLN A 128 -6.33 -2.50 9.59
CA GLN A 128 -6.64 -3.46 10.66
C GLN A 128 -5.49 -3.59 11.66
N ILE A 129 -4.23 -3.66 11.19
CA ILE A 129 -3.06 -3.72 12.08
C ILE A 129 -2.97 -2.46 12.95
N VAL A 130 -3.16 -1.27 12.35
CA VAL A 130 -3.22 0.00 13.09
C VAL A 130 -4.32 -0.03 14.14
N GLN A 131 -5.52 -0.48 13.78
CA GLN A 131 -6.65 -0.57 14.70
C GLN A 131 -6.34 -1.46 15.90
N VAL A 132 -5.78 -2.66 15.68
CA VAL A 132 -5.38 -3.56 16.76
C VAL A 132 -4.36 -2.92 17.69
N ARG A 133 -3.32 -2.27 17.14
CA ARG A 133 -2.31 -1.55 17.93
C ARG A 133 -2.93 -0.42 18.76
N VAL A 134 -3.82 0.38 18.17
CA VAL A 134 -4.49 1.51 18.83
C VAL A 134 -5.36 1.04 19.98
N VAL A 135 -6.19 0.01 19.75
CA VAL A 135 -7.07 -0.55 20.78
C VAL A 135 -6.25 -1.11 21.94
N HIS A 136 -5.18 -1.86 21.66
CA HIS A 136 -4.27 -2.37 22.71
C HIS A 136 -3.66 -1.24 23.55
N ARG A 137 -3.18 -0.16 22.91
CA ARG A 137 -2.62 1.01 23.62
C ARG A 137 -3.68 1.70 24.47
N GLN A 138 -4.91 1.83 23.98
CA GLN A 138 -6.01 2.44 24.72
C GLN A 138 -6.37 1.61 25.95
N ILE A 139 -6.58 0.31 25.79
CA ILE A 139 -6.90 -0.61 26.90
C ILE A 139 -5.76 -0.58 27.93
N SER A 140 -4.51 -0.72 27.49
CA SER A 140 -3.37 -0.73 28.41
C SER A 140 -3.24 0.57 29.21
N ARG A 141 -3.65 1.72 28.66
CA ARG A 141 -3.65 3.01 29.37
C ARG A 141 -4.80 3.18 30.36
N LEU A 142 -5.90 2.45 30.17
CA LEU A 142 -7.05 2.49 31.07
C LEU A 142 -6.85 1.60 32.31
N LEU A 143 -6.01 0.57 32.20
CA LEU A 143 -5.71 -0.37 33.27
C LEU A 143 -4.67 0.17 34.25
N SER A 144 -4.87 -0.09 35.54
CA SER A 144 -3.85 0.09 36.57
C SER A 144 -2.66 -0.83 36.37
N ALA A 145 -1.54 -0.55 37.06
CA ALA A 145 -0.33 -1.39 36.95
C ALA A 145 -0.59 -2.86 37.36
N ASN A 146 -1.43 -3.08 38.38
CA ASN A 146 -1.78 -4.42 38.86
C ASN A 146 -2.63 -5.17 37.81
N GLU A 147 -3.62 -4.51 37.22
CA GLU A 147 -4.46 -5.12 36.17
C GLU A 147 -3.65 -5.40 34.90
N GLN A 148 -2.70 -4.54 34.54
CA GLN A 148 -1.80 -4.78 33.41
C GLN A 148 -0.95 -6.04 33.61
N GLU A 149 -0.52 -6.30 34.84
CA GLU A 149 0.22 -7.52 35.21
C GLU A 149 -0.70 -8.75 35.19
N GLU A 150 -1.89 -8.64 35.78
CA GLU A 150 -2.90 -9.71 35.81
C GLU A 150 -3.32 -10.15 34.40
N PHE A 151 -3.61 -9.20 33.51
CA PHE A 151 -3.97 -9.46 32.11
C PHE A 151 -2.77 -9.69 31.18
N LYS A 152 -1.54 -9.63 31.72
CA LYS A 152 -0.30 -9.78 30.97
C LYS A 152 -0.27 -8.93 29.68
N THR A 153 -0.66 -7.66 29.80
CA THR A 153 -0.85 -6.75 28.65
C THR A 153 0.42 -6.58 27.81
N LYS A 154 1.59 -6.72 28.44
CA LYS A 154 2.91 -6.65 27.80
C LYS A 154 3.20 -7.82 26.84
N SER A 155 2.63 -9.00 27.10
CA SER A 155 2.79 -10.20 26.27
C SER A 155 1.57 -10.50 25.39
N SER A 156 0.57 -9.62 25.35
CA SER A 156 -0.67 -9.86 24.59
C SER A 156 -0.45 -10.11 23.10
N PHE A 157 0.67 -9.65 22.55
CA PHE A 157 1.01 -9.87 21.15
C PHE A 157 1.99 -11.01 20.89
N ASP A 158 2.47 -11.71 21.91
CA ASP A 158 3.44 -12.81 21.73
C ASP A 158 2.85 -13.98 20.93
N THR A 159 1.53 -14.14 20.95
CA THR A 159 0.81 -15.11 20.11
C THR A 159 0.87 -14.81 18.62
N PHE A 160 1.18 -13.56 18.23
CA PHE A 160 1.42 -13.18 16.84
C PHE A 160 2.89 -13.30 16.43
N TYR A 161 3.76 -13.69 17.35
CA TYR A 161 5.17 -13.90 17.04
C TYR A 161 5.33 -15.04 16.02
N GLY A 162 6.02 -14.76 14.92
CA GLY A 162 6.22 -15.71 13.82
C GLY A 162 5.06 -15.79 12.81
N ILE A 163 3.95 -15.07 13.02
CA ILE A 163 2.89 -14.95 12.02
C ILE A 163 3.21 -13.75 11.12
N ASN A 164 3.33 -13.98 9.81
CA ASN A 164 3.46 -12.88 8.87
C ASN A 164 2.17 -12.05 8.86
N ALA A 165 2.28 -10.79 9.27
CA ALA A 165 1.15 -9.88 9.32
C ALA A 165 0.83 -9.23 7.97
N LEU A 166 1.70 -9.34 6.97
CA LEU A 166 1.64 -8.61 5.69
C LEU A 166 1.47 -9.50 4.47
#